data_AF-A0A7Z8VIF4-F1
#
_entry.id   AF-A0A7Z8VIF4-F1
#
_cell.length_a   1.000
_cell.length_b   1.000
_cell.length_c   1.000
_cell.angle_alpha   90.00
_cell.angle_beta   90.00
_cell.angle_gamma   90.00
#
_symmetry.space_group_name_H-M   'P 1'
#
loop_
_entity.id
_entity.type
_entity.pdbx_description
1 polymer ?
#
loop_
_entity_poly.entity_id
_entity_poly.type
_entity_poly.pdbx_seq_one_letter_code
_entity_poly.pdbx_strand_id
1 'polypeptide(L)' 'MEVYPRYIADQSSPSTHKYAFAYTIKITNSGTTPAKLLSRHWLITDANGKVEEVRGEGVIGKLKFPNNYLW' A
#
# COMPACT_ATOMS: atom_id res chain seq x y z
N MET A 1 11.01 -2.57 -7.73
CA MET A 1 9.81 -2.49 -6.87
C MET A 1 8.61 -2.56 -7.77
N GLU A 2 7.64 -3.38 -7.44
CA GLU A 2 6.42 -3.57 -8.22
C GLU A 2 5.21 -3.23 -7.34
N VAL A 3 4.16 -2.66 -7.94
CA VAL A 3 2.94 -2.27 -7.24
C VAL A 3 1.74 -2.79 -8.01
N TYR A 4 0.84 -3.45 -7.31
CA TYR A 4 -0.37 -4.06 -7.85
C TYR A 4 -1.59 -3.46 -7.14
N PRO A 5 -2.16 -2.36 -7.67
CA PRO A 5 -3.38 -1.78 -7.12
C PRO A 5 -4.61 -2.59 -7.55
N ARG A 6 -5.64 -2.61 -6.70
CA ARG A 6 -6.96 -3.14 -7.02
C ARG A 6 -8.05 -2.30 -6.39
N TYR A 7 -9.11 -2.03 -7.16
CA TYR A 7 -10.34 -1.46 -6.66
C TYR A 7 -11.13 -2.50 -5.86
N ILE A 8 -11.77 -2.08 -4.77
CA ILE A 8 -12.61 -2.94 -3.91
C ILE A 8 -14.05 -2.48 -4.06
N ALA A 9 -14.77 -3.08 -5.00
CA ALA A 9 -16.15 -2.69 -5.29
C ALA A 9 -17.07 -2.80 -4.06
N ASP A 10 -16.96 -3.90 -3.31
CA ASP A 10 -17.80 -4.19 -2.14
C ASP A 10 -17.62 -3.20 -0.97
N GLN A 11 -16.47 -2.51 -0.91
CA GLN A 11 -16.18 -1.50 0.11
C GLN A 11 -16.33 -0.07 -0.43
N SER A 12 -16.79 0.08 -1.66
CA SER A 12 -16.94 1.37 -2.33
C SER A 12 -18.40 1.75 -2.48
N SER A 13 -18.65 3.05 -2.51
CA SER A 13 -19.97 3.62 -2.80
C SER A 13 -19.79 4.76 -3.81
N PRO A 14 -19.75 4.44 -5.12
CA PRO A 14 -19.57 5.45 -6.17
C PRO A 14 -20.65 6.53 -6.15
N SER A 15 -21.89 6.18 -5.80
CA SER A 15 -23.00 7.14 -5.65
C SER A 15 -22.76 8.22 -4.61
N THR A 16 -21.90 7.95 -3.61
CA THR A 16 -21.50 8.92 -2.58
C THR A 16 -20.04 9.36 -2.71
N HIS A 17 -19.41 9.12 -3.88
CA HIS A 17 -18.02 9.45 -4.16
C HIS A 17 -17.00 8.82 -3.20
N LYS A 18 -17.32 7.63 -2.65
CA LYS A 18 -16.42 6.87 -1.78
C LYS A 18 -15.84 5.69 -2.54
N TYR A 19 -14.51 5.60 -2.59
CA TYR A 19 -13.79 4.56 -3.33
C TYR A 19 -12.74 3.92 -2.45
N ALA A 20 -12.77 2.59 -2.37
CA ALA A 20 -11.80 1.79 -1.63
C ALA A 20 -10.83 1.11 -2.61
N PHE A 21 -9.55 1.18 -2.29
CA PHE A 21 -8.49 0.52 -3.04
C PHE A 21 -7.57 -0.23 -2.08
N ALA A 22 -7.13 -1.41 -2.50
CA ALA A 22 -6.01 -2.12 -1.89
C ALA A 22 -4.81 -2.10 -2.84
N TYR A 23 -3.61 -2.22 -2.29
CA TYR A 23 -2.40 -2.37 -3.08
C TYR A 23 -1.52 -3.47 -2.48
N THR A 24 -0.85 -4.21 -3.35
CA THR A 24 0.23 -5.13 -2.98
C THR A 24 1.54 -4.58 -3.51
N ILE A 25 2.54 -4.48 -2.64
CA ILE A 25 3.86 -3.96 -2.99
C ILE A 25 4.87 -5.09 -2.85
N LYS A 26 5.66 -5.29 -3.90
CA LYS A 26 6.79 -6.21 -3.91
C LYS A 26 8.10 -5.45 -4.02
N ILE A 27 8.92 -5.55 -2.97
CA ILE A 27 10.26 -4.98 -2.93
C ILE A 27 11.24 -6.14 -3.02
N THR A 28 12.03 -6.16 -4.09
CA THR A 28 13.08 -7.15 -4.31
C THR A 28 14.42 -6.43 -4.19
N ASN A 29 15.28 -6.93 -3.30
CA ASN A 29 16.68 -6.53 -3.27
C ASN A 29 17.42 -7.26 -4.41
N SER A 30 17.85 -6.53 -5.44
CA SER A 30 18.63 -7.06 -6.57
C SER A 30 20.15 -6.91 -6.37
N GLY A 31 20.59 -6.40 -5.22
CA GLY A 31 21.99 -6.26 -4.88
C GLY A 31 22.59 -7.54 -4.28
N THR A 32 23.92 -7.57 -4.21
CA THR A 32 24.67 -8.67 -3.58
C THR A 32 24.81 -8.51 -2.06
N THR A 33 24.42 -7.35 -1.52
CA THR A 33 24.46 -7.05 -0.08
C THR A 33 23.05 -7.01 0.51
N PRO A 34 22.85 -7.46 1.77
CA PRO A 34 21.57 -7.35 2.44
C PRO A 34 21.09 -5.90 2.56
N ALA A 35 19.80 -5.67 2.32
CA ALA A 35 19.16 -4.37 2.46
C ALA A 35 17.94 -4.48 3.38
N LYS A 36 17.64 -3.39 4.08
CA LYS A 36 16.48 -3.28 4.98
C LYS A 36 15.66 -2.05 4.62
N LEU A 37 14.35 -2.21 4.48
CA LEU A 37 13.44 -1.08 4.36
C LEU A 37 13.26 -0.43 5.73
N LEU A 38 13.72 0.81 5.88
CA LEU A 38 13.68 1.55 7.15
C LEU A 38 12.41 2.36 7.32
N SER A 39 11.91 2.96 6.25
CA SER A 39 10.72 3.83 6.27
C SER A 39 9.98 3.78 4.94
N ARG A 40 8.72 4.23 4.98
CA ARG A 40 7.87 4.45 3.81
C ARG A 40 7.25 5.84 3.90
N HIS A 41 7.06 6.45 2.74
CA HIS A 41 6.42 7.75 2.58
C HIS A 41 5.52 7.66 1.35
N TRP A 42 4.22 7.81 1.57
CA TRP A 42 3.20 7.83 0.52
C TRP A 42 2.70 9.23 0.31
N LEU A 43 2.60 9.62 -0.95
CA LEU A 43 1.85 10.78 -1.41
C LEU A 43 0.65 10.26 -2.18
N ILE A 44 -0.55 10.51 -1.66
CA ILE A 44 -1.81 10.07 -2.25
C ILE A 44 -2.52 11.31 -2.77
N THR A 45 -2.68 11.39 -4.08
CA THR A 45 -3.37 12.52 -4.73
C THR A 45 -4.77 12.10 -5.14
N ASP A 46 -5.79 12.84 -4.68
CA ASP A 46 -7.17 12.62 -5.10
C ASP A 46 -7.47 13.27 -6.47
N ALA A 47 -8.68 13.02 -6.98
CA ALA A 47 -9.10 13.56 -8.28
C ALA A 47 -9.23 15.09 -8.32
N ASN A 48 -9.29 15.76 -7.16
CA ASN A 48 -9.34 17.22 -7.04
C ASN A 48 -7.94 17.84 -6.85
N GLY A 49 -6.88 17.02 -6.87
CA GLY A 49 -5.50 17.46 -6.68
C GLY A 49 -5.11 17.65 -5.22
N LYS A 50 -5.96 17.27 -4.25
CA LYS A 50 -5.58 17.28 -2.84
C LYS A 50 -4.57 16.16 -2.60
N VAL A 51 -3.48 16.49 -1.91
CA VAL A 51 -2.43 15.53 -1.55
C VAL A 51 -2.55 15.17 -0.07
N GLU A 52 -2.56 13.87 0.21
CA GLU A 52 -2.44 13.32 1.54
C GLU A 52 -1.09 12.62 1.69
N GLU A 53 -0.42 12.90 2.80
CA GLU A 53 0.90 12.38 3.09
C GLU A 53 0.82 11.35 4.21
N VAL A 54 1.31 10.14 3.97
CA VAL A 54 1.36 9.07 4.97
C VAL A 54 2.80 8.61 5.13
N ARG A 55 3.37 8.85 6.31
CA ARG A 55 4.68 8.35 6.70
C ARG A 55 4.55 7.18 7.66
N GLY A 56 5.48 6.24 7.59
CA GLY A 56 5.54 5.14 8.55
C GLY A 56 6.88 4.43 8.55
N GLU A 57 7.15 3.73 9.64
CA GLU A 57 8.36 2.90 9.76
C GLU A 57 8.24 1.61 8.96
N GLY A 58 9.28 1.29 8.19
CA GLY A 58 9.48 0.02 7.50
C GLY A 58 8.25 -0.62 6.86
N VAL A 59 8.20 -1.96 6.94
CA VAL A 59 7.11 -2.81 6.44
C VAL A 59 6.10 -3.05 7.56
N ILE A 60 4.80 -2.93 7.26
CA ILE A 60 3.72 -3.38 8.16
C ILE A 60 3.73 -4.92 8.15
N GLY A 61 4.18 -5.54 9.25
CA GLY A 61 4.14 -7.00 9.45
C GLY A 61 5.31 -7.77 8.81
N LYS A 62 6.07 -8.49 9.64
CA LYS A 62 6.99 -9.56 9.21
C LYS A 62 6.26 -10.52 8.26
N LEU A 63 6.88 -10.85 7.13
CA LEU A 63 6.42 -11.94 6.26
C LEU A 63 6.61 -13.28 6.98
N LYS A 64 5.51 -13.85 7.50
CA LYS A 64 5.33 -15.28 7.73
C LYS A 64 3.95 -15.65 7.17
N PHE A 65 3.91 -16.36 6.04
CA PHE A 65 2.68 -16.92 5.48
C PHE A 65 2.16 -18.09 6.36
N PRO A 66 0.89 -18.51 6.26
CA PRO A 66 -0.33 -17.78 5.96
C PRO A 66 -1.33 -17.87 7.14
N ASN A 67 -1.94 -16.77 7.54
CA ASN A 67 -3.32 -16.83 8.00
C ASN A 67 -3.95 -15.44 7.99
N ASN A 68 -5.15 -15.40 7.41
CA ASN A 68 -6.14 -14.33 7.43
C ASN A 68 -6.03 -13.46 8.68
N TYR A 69 -5.89 -12.14 8.55
CA TYR A 69 -6.69 -11.19 9.32
C TYR A 69 -6.77 -9.85 8.60
N LEU A 70 -7.98 -9.32 8.69
CA LEU A 70 -8.52 -8.11 8.11
C LEU A 70 -7.82 -6.85 8.61
N TRP A 71 -7.45 -5.98 7.67
CA TRP A 71 -7.50 -4.52 7.79
C TRP A 71 -7.92 -3.97 6.43
#